data_AF-A0A2S6RDV4-F1
#
_entry.id   AF-A0A2S6RDV4-F1
#
_cell.length_a   1.000
_cell.length_b   1.000
_cell.length_c   1.000
_cell.angle_alpha   90.00
_cell.angle_beta   90.00
_cell.angle_gamma   90.00
#
_symmetry.space_group_name_H-M   'P 1'
#
loop_
_entity.id
_entity.type
_entity.pdbx_description
1 polymer ?
#
loop_
_entity_poly.entity_id
_entity_poly.type
_entity_poly.pdbx_seq_one_letter_code
_entity_poly.pdbx_strand_id
1 'polypeptide(L)'
;MHGLPGGGKTYVANLFLKFLREKNLNNYVLRVHFQEFMSMVHDQVNRLRKKKSNNPLDIVGKELSKKYKLICFDELEIIDIADAMIVSKLFSILLEKKISFIITSNFKPNELYKYGLQREQFIPFIEILKKKNVFN
;
A
#
# COMPACT_ATOMS: atom_id res chain seq x y z
N MET A 1 -0.35 -1.62 -11.85
CA MET A 1 -1.07 -1.00 -12.98
C MET A 1 -0.96 0.50 -12.92
N HIS A 2 -0.26 1.12 -13.86
CA HIS A 2 -0.20 2.58 -13.96
C HIS A 2 -0.55 3.08 -15.36
N GLY A 3 -0.96 4.34 -15.46
CA GLY A 3 -1.30 4.97 -16.74
C GLY A 3 -2.36 6.06 -16.57
N LEU A 4 -2.77 6.70 -17.67
CA LEU A 4 -3.72 7.81 -17.63
C LEU A 4 -5.09 7.41 -17.03
N PRO A 5 -5.84 8.37 -16.45
CA PRO A 5 -7.24 8.17 -16.07
C PRO A 5 -8.05 7.59 -17.23
N GLY A 6 -9.04 6.75 -16.92
CA GLY A 6 -9.86 6.09 -17.95
C GLY A 6 -9.21 4.88 -18.65
N GLY A 7 -7.95 4.55 -18.38
CA GLY A 7 -7.24 3.41 -18.99
C GLY A 7 -7.63 2.01 -18.49
N GLY A 8 -8.79 1.82 -17.89
CA GLY A 8 -9.29 0.49 -17.47
C GLY A 8 -8.57 -0.18 -16.29
N LYS A 9 -7.59 0.46 -15.65
CA LYS A 9 -6.82 -0.08 -14.52
C LYS A 9 -7.72 -0.59 -13.39
N THR A 10 -8.68 0.24 -12.97
CA THR A 10 -9.66 -0.09 -11.93
C THR A 10 -10.58 -1.24 -12.37
N TYR A 11 -10.92 -1.31 -13.66
CA TYR A 11 -11.74 -2.40 -14.20
C TYR A 11 -11.03 -3.75 -14.12
N VAL A 12 -9.75 -3.82 -14.48
CA VAL A 12 -8.95 -5.05 -14.36
C VAL A 12 -8.80 -5.48 -12.90
N ALA A 13 -8.55 -4.54 -11.98
CA ALA A 13 -8.52 -4.82 -10.55
C ALA A 13 -9.89 -5.37 -10.05
N ASN A 14 -10.99 -4.77 -10.51
CA ASN A 14 -12.35 -5.24 -10.20
C ASN A 14 -12.62 -6.67 -10.69
N LEU A 15 -12.16 -7.03 -11.90
CA LEU A 15 -12.32 -8.38 -12.43
C LEU A 15 -11.60 -9.42 -11.56
N PHE A 16 -10.36 -9.13 -11.16
CA PHE A 16 -9.62 -10.03 -10.28
C PHE A 16 -10.28 -10.19 -8.90
N LEU A 17 -10.75 -9.08 -8.32
CA LEU A 17 -11.48 -9.13 -7.05
C LEU A 17 -12.78 -9.91 -7.15
N LYS A 18 -13.51 -9.78 -8.28
CA LYS A 18 -14.69 -10.58 -8.56
C LYS A 18 -14.36 -12.07 -8.59
N PHE A 19 -13.26 -12.45 -9.26
CA PHE A 19 -12.78 -13.84 -9.29
C PHE A 19 -12.46 -14.36 -7.87
N LEU A 20 -11.77 -13.58 -7.03
CA LEU A 20 -11.49 -13.98 -5.65
C LEU A 20 -12.76 -14.17 -4.81
N ARG A 21 -13.76 -13.32 -5.04
CA ARG A 21 -15.08 -13.45 -4.39
C ARG A 21 -15.77 -14.74 -4.81
N GLU A 22 -15.76 -15.08 -6.09
CA GLU A 22 -16.33 -16.35 -6.61
C GLU A 22 -15.60 -17.59 -6.04
N LYS A 23 -14.34 -17.45 -5.63
CA LYS A 23 -13.57 -18.49 -4.93
C LYS A 23 -13.72 -18.47 -3.40
N ASN A 24 -14.60 -17.63 -2.84
CA ASN A 24 -14.77 -17.44 -1.40
C ASN A 24 -13.49 -16.98 -0.67
N LEU A 25 -12.60 -16.27 -1.35
CA LEU A 25 -11.34 -15.77 -0.80
C LEU A 25 -11.40 -14.29 -0.36
N ASN A 26 -12.54 -13.63 -0.53
CA ASN A 26 -12.70 -12.19 -0.28
C ASN A 26 -12.37 -11.76 1.16
N ASN A 27 -12.56 -12.64 2.14
CA ASN A 27 -12.31 -12.33 3.55
C ASN A 27 -10.83 -12.06 3.87
N TYR A 28 -9.92 -12.48 2.99
CA TYR A 28 -8.48 -12.26 3.13
C TYR A 28 -7.97 -11.09 2.29
N VAL A 29 -8.87 -10.31 1.66
CA VAL A 29 -8.51 -9.20 0.79
C VAL A 29 -8.90 -7.89 1.45
N LEU A 30 -7.95 -6.96 1.56
CA LEU A 30 -8.23 -5.56 1.87
C LEU A 30 -8.20 -4.77 0.56
N ARG A 31 -9.33 -4.17 0.18
CA ARG A 31 -9.37 -3.18 -0.91
C ARG A 31 -9.65 -1.82 -0.30
N VAL A 32 -8.83 -0.82 -0.62
CA VAL A 32 -8.91 0.51 0.00
C VAL A 32 -8.22 1.56 -0.88
N HIS A 33 -8.72 2.80 -0.85
CA HIS A 33 -7.99 3.93 -1.44
C HIS A 33 -6.72 4.21 -0.66
N PHE A 34 -5.62 4.55 -1.34
CA PHE A 34 -4.34 4.68 -0.66
C PHE A 34 -4.35 5.73 0.48
N GLN A 35 -5.00 6.87 0.26
CA GLN A 35 -5.10 7.94 1.25
C GLN A 35 -5.90 7.53 2.50
N GLU A 36 -7.00 6.80 2.32
CA GLU A 36 -7.79 6.23 3.43
C GLU A 36 -6.97 5.23 4.24
N PHE A 37 -6.17 4.40 3.56
CA PHE A 37 -5.28 3.46 4.23
C PHE A 37 -4.23 4.16 5.07
N MET A 38 -3.59 5.21 4.54
CA MET A 38 -2.59 5.98 5.29
C MET A 38 -3.20 6.64 6.52
N SER A 39 -4.39 7.25 6.39
CA SER A 39 -5.12 7.80 7.54
C SER A 39 -5.38 6.75 8.63
N MET A 40 -5.88 5.57 8.26
CA MET A 40 -6.08 4.45 9.19
C MET A 40 -4.77 4.03 9.88
N VAL A 41 -3.67 3.93 9.13
CA VAL A 41 -2.35 3.55 9.67
C VAL A 41 -1.84 4.59 10.65
N HIS A 42 -1.92 5.88 10.30
CA HIS A 42 -1.52 6.98 11.19
C HIS A 42 -2.29 6.95 12.50
N ASP A 43 -3.60 6.76 12.45
CA ASP A 43 -4.45 6.69 13.64
C ASP A 43 -4.05 5.52 14.56
N GLN A 44 -3.80 4.34 13.97
CA GLN A 44 -3.34 3.18 14.74
C GLN A 44 -1.96 3.41 15.35
N VAL A 45 -1.01 3.95 14.57
CA VAL A 45 0.35 4.27 15.05
C VAL A 45 0.28 5.29 16.20
N ASN A 46 -0.52 6.34 16.05
CA ASN A 46 -0.69 7.38 17.06
C ASN A 46 -1.33 6.82 18.34
N ARG A 47 -2.33 5.95 18.21
CA ARG A 47 -2.93 5.25 19.36
C ARG A 47 -1.91 4.38 20.10
N LEU A 48 -1.07 3.64 19.38
CA LEU A 48 -0.02 2.80 19.97
C LEU A 48 1.08 3.63 20.63
N ARG A 49 1.47 4.75 20.02
CA ARG A 49 2.42 5.72 20.62
C ARG A 49 1.89 6.31 21.92
N LYS A 50 0.61 6.69 21.97
CA LYS A 50 -0.04 7.17 23.22
C LYS A 50 -0.03 6.11 24.33
N LYS A 51 -0.08 4.83 23.96
CA LYS A 51 0.07 3.69 24.87
C LYS A 51 1.53 3.31 25.17
N LYS A 52 2.51 4.13 24.75
CA LYS A 52 3.96 3.87 24.90
C LYS A 52 4.39 2.51 24.36
N SER A 53 3.74 2.02 23.30
CA SER A 53 4.13 0.77 22.65
C SER A 53 5.44 0.95 21.88
N ASN A 54 6.37 0.01 22.06
CA ASN A 54 7.57 -0.05 21.25
C ASN A 54 7.21 -0.53 19.84
N ASN A 55 7.82 0.08 18.82
CA ASN A 55 7.68 -0.34 17.41
C ASN A 55 6.21 -0.40 16.91
N PRO A 56 5.46 0.72 16.94
CA PRO A 56 4.04 0.73 16.60
C PRO A 56 3.74 0.26 15.17
N LEU A 57 4.60 0.54 14.20
CA LEU A 57 4.41 0.08 12.82
C LEU A 57 4.54 -1.43 12.66
N ASP A 58 5.45 -2.06 13.42
CA ASP A 58 5.60 -3.52 13.42
C ASP A 58 4.36 -4.23 13.97
N ILE A 59 3.72 -3.62 14.98
CA ILE A 59 2.44 -4.07 15.53
C ILE A 59 1.35 -3.95 14.46
N VAL A 60 1.20 -2.78 13.82
CA VAL A 60 0.22 -2.57 12.75
C VAL A 60 0.41 -3.55 11.60
N GLY A 61 1.64 -3.73 11.11
CA GLY A 61 1.95 -4.70 10.06
C GLY A 61 1.63 -6.14 10.46
N LYS A 62 1.90 -6.52 11.71
CA LYS A 62 1.52 -7.84 12.26
C LYS A 62 0.00 -8.01 12.30
N GLU A 63 -0.74 -7.03 12.76
CA GLU A 63 -2.21 -7.09 12.82
C GLU A 63 -2.83 -7.20 11.42
N LEU A 64 -2.40 -6.37 10.48
CA LEU A 64 -2.84 -6.43 9.08
C LEU A 64 -2.54 -7.82 8.46
N SER A 65 -1.35 -8.37 8.69
CA SER A 65 -0.95 -9.66 8.10
C SER A 65 -1.68 -10.89 8.64
N LYS A 66 -2.24 -10.78 9.85
CA LYS A 66 -3.09 -11.83 10.43
C LYS A 66 -4.44 -11.89 9.73
N LYS A 67 -4.96 -10.73 9.32
CA LYS A 67 -6.29 -10.58 8.74
C LYS A 67 -6.28 -10.75 7.22
N TYR A 68 -5.30 -10.18 6.55
CA TYR A 68 -5.26 -10.12 5.09
C TYR A 68 -4.09 -10.93 4.52
N LYS A 69 -4.24 -11.36 3.27
CA LYS A 69 -3.21 -12.00 2.43
C LYS A 69 -2.94 -11.20 1.16
N LEU A 70 -3.90 -10.38 0.74
CA LEU A 70 -3.81 -9.48 -0.38
C LEU A 70 -4.29 -8.09 0.04
N ILE A 71 -3.54 -7.06 -0.34
CA ILE A 71 -3.98 -5.67 -0.23
C ILE A 71 -4.05 -5.04 -1.62
N CYS A 72 -5.22 -4.55 -1.99
CA CYS A 72 -5.50 -3.86 -3.22
C CYS A 72 -5.59 -2.35 -2.94
N PHE A 73 -4.58 -1.59 -3.36
CA PHE A 73 -4.58 -0.15 -3.29
C PHE A 73 -5.14 0.44 -4.58
N ASP A 74 -6.24 1.17 -4.44
CA ASP A 74 -6.75 2.02 -5.50
C ASP A 74 -6.08 3.40 -5.43
N GLU A 75 -5.64 3.89 -6.58
CA GLU A 75 -5.11 5.24 -6.77
C GLU A 75 -3.94 5.59 -5.82
N LEU A 76 -2.84 4.83 -5.92
CA LEU A 76 -1.60 5.18 -5.22
C LEU A 76 -1.11 6.54 -5.69
N GLU A 77 -1.15 7.49 -4.76
CA GLU A 77 -0.57 8.82 -4.86
C GLU A 77 0.05 9.16 -3.51
N ILE A 78 1.26 9.73 -3.54
CA ILE A 78 2.00 10.16 -2.34
C ILE A 78 2.14 11.66 -2.41
N ILE A 79 1.59 12.35 -1.42
CA ILE A 79 1.54 13.81 -1.37
C ILE A 79 2.53 14.40 -0.35
N ASP A 80 2.87 13.67 0.72
CA ASP A 80 3.74 14.16 1.77
C ASP A 80 4.85 13.17 2.19
N ILE A 81 5.86 13.70 2.89
CA ILE A 81 7.05 12.94 3.33
C ILE A 81 6.75 12.00 4.49
N ALA A 82 5.80 12.33 5.37
CA ALA A 82 5.47 11.50 6.51
C ALA A 82 4.83 10.18 6.04
N ASP A 83 3.93 10.28 5.06
CA ASP A 83 3.34 9.16 4.35
C ASP A 83 4.41 8.33 3.64
N ALA A 84 5.32 8.98 2.92
CA ALA A 84 6.41 8.33 2.20
C ALA A 84 7.30 7.47 3.13
N MET A 85 7.66 7.98 4.30
CA MET A 85 8.48 7.25 5.28
C MET A 85 7.70 6.09 5.92
N ILE A 86 6.45 6.32 6.32
CA ILE A 86 5.62 5.30 6.97
C ILE A 86 5.28 4.17 6.01
N VAL A 87 4.85 4.49 4.79
CA VAL A 87 4.48 3.49 3.79
C VAL A 87 5.67 2.62 3.42
N SER A 88 6.85 3.22 3.25
CA SER A 88 8.08 2.49 2.91
C SER A 88 8.40 1.40 3.94
N LYS A 89 8.39 1.77 5.22
CA LYS A 89 8.64 0.83 6.32
C LYS A 89 7.51 -0.22 6.44
N LEU A 90 6.25 0.21 6.38
CA LEU A 90 5.10 -0.70 6.53
C LEU A 90 5.03 -1.72 5.39
N PHE A 91 5.26 -1.31 4.14
CA PHE A 91 5.30 -2.24 3.02
C PHE A 91 6.39 -3.28 3.17
N SER A 92 7.58 -2.88 3.64
CA SER A 92 8.68 -3.81 3.87
C SER A 92 8.27 -4.89 4.87
N ILE A 93 7.66 -4.50 6.00
CA ILE A 93 7.12 -5.41 7.01
C ILE A 93 6.04 -6.34 6.42
N LEU A 94 5.12 -5.81 5.63
CA LEU A 94 4.03 -6.59 5.03
C LEU A 94 4.56 -7.60 3.99
N LEU A 95 5.56 -7.22 3.21
CA LEU A 95 6.22 -8.10 2.24
C LEU A 95 6.98 -9.23 2.94
N GLU A 96 7.71 -8.94 4.02
CA GLU A 96 8.33 -9.98 4.87
C GLU A 96 7.30 -10.96 5.43
N LYS A 97 6.09 -10.48 5.71
CA LYS A 97 4.94 -11.29 6.14
C LYS A 97 4.17 -11.96 5.00
N LYS A 98 4.73 -11.97 3.78
CA LYS A 98 4.19 -12.62 2.58
C LYS A 98 2.82 -12.07 2.15
N ILE A 99 2.56 -10.79 2.39
CA ILE A 99 1.39 -10.10 1.85
C ILE A 99 1.64 -9.74 0.40
N SER A 100 0.67 -10.09 -0.46
CA SER A 100 0.65 -9.68 -1.86
C SER A 100 -0.05 -8.33 -2.03
N PHE A 101 0.29 -7.62 -3.10
CA PHE A 101 -0.27 -6.31 -3.40
C PHE A 101 -0.79 -6.25 -4.85
N ILE A 102 -1.92 -5.57 -5.03
CA ILE A 102 -2.38 -5.07 -6.33
C ILE A 102 -2.48 -3.56 -6.19
N ILE A 103 -1.84 -2.82 -7.09
CA ILE A 103 -1.80 -1.36 -6.98
C ILE A 103 -2.18 -0.75 -8.32
N THR A 104 -3.14 0.18 -8.27
CA THR A 104 -3.45 1.08 -9.37
C THR A 104 -2.89 2.47 -9.08
N SER A 105 -2.35 3.17 -10.09
CA SER A 105 -1.86 4.55 -9.95
C SER A 105 -2.01 5.33 -11.25
N ASN A 106 -2.16 6.64 -11.17
CA ASN A 106 -2.08 7.53 -12.33
C ASN A 106 -0.64 7.94 -12.67
N PHE A 107 0.31 7.66 -11.78
CA PHE A 107 1.72 7.98 -11.94
C PHE A 107 2.55 6.72 -12.18
N LYS A 108 3.59 6.84 -13.01
CA LYS A 108 4.62 5.78 -13.07
C LYS A 108 5.35 5.70 -11.73
N PRO A 109 5.96 4.57 -11.36
CA PRO A 109 6.73 4.45 -10.11
C PRO A 109 7.75 5.58 -9.90
N ASN A 110 8.46 5.98 -10.96
CA ASN A 110 9.45 7.07 -10.91
C ASN A 110 8.83 8.47 -10.79
N GLU A 111 7.53 8.61 -11.04
CA GLU A 111 6.80 9.88 -10.96
C GLU A 111 6.11 10.04 -9.59
N LEU A 112 5.91 8.95 -8.84
CA LEU A 112 5.42 9.01 -7.46
C LEU A 112 6.34 9.88 -6.63
N TYR A 113 5.79 10.92 -5.99
CA TYR A 113 6.51 11.85 -5.11
C TYR A 113 7.72 12.58 -5.77
N LYS A 114 7.68 12.81 -7.10
CA LYS A 114 8.83 13.26 -7.91
C LYS A 114 9.54 14.52 -7.41
N TYR A 115 8.79 15.47 -6.86
CA TYR A 115 9.32 16.73 -6.35
C TYR A 115 9.11 16.88 -4.84
N GLY A 116 8.90 15.75 -4.17
CA GLY A 116 8.69 15.71 -2.73
C GLY A 116 9.96 16.02 -1.94
N LEU A 117 9.77 16.58 -0.75
CA LEU A 117 10.84 16.83 0.20
C LEU A 117 11.54 15.51 0.57
N GLN A 118 12.88 15.48 0.64
CA GLN A 118 13.64 14.28 1.03
C GLN A 118 13.31 13.03 0.18
N ARG A 119 12.96 13.22 -1.10
CA ARG A 119 12.62 12.15 -2.06
C ARG A 119 13.59 10.96 -2.05
N GLU A 120 14.88 11.19 -1.81
CA GLU A 120 15.89 10.13 -1.73
C GLU A 120 15.50 9.02 -0.73
N GLN A 121 14.86 9.38 0.38
CA GLN A 121 14.38 8.42 1.39
C GLN A 121 13.19 7.57 0.90
N PHE A 122 12.49 8.03 -0.13
CA PHE A 122 11.37 7.33 -0.77
C PHE A 122 11.82 6.44 -1.93
N ILE A 123 13.02 6.64 -2.49
CA ILE A 123 13.57 5.81 -3.57
C ILE A 123 13.55 4.30 -3.23
N PRO A 124 13.92 3.84 -2.02
CA PRO A 124 13.83 2.43 -1.66
C PRO A 124 12.43 1.84 -1.87
N PHE A 125 11.37 2.59 -1.58
CA PHE A 125 10.00 2.16 -1.82
C PHE A 125 9.68 2.06 -3.31
N ILE A 126 10.12 3.04 -4.12
CA ILE A 126 9.98 2.98 -5.58
C ILE A 126 10.66 1.72 -6.14
N GLU A 127 11.85 1.38 -5.65
CA GLU A 127 12.57 0.18 -6.08
C GLU A 127 11.84 -1.11 -5.66
N ILE A 128 11.21 -1.14 -4.48
CA ILE A 128 10.33 -2.24 -4.07
C ILE A 128 9.17 -2.41 -5.06
N LEU A 129 8.52 -1.31 -5.43
CA LEU A 129 7.38 -1.32 -6.36
C LEU A 129 7.76 -1.85 -7.74
N LYS A 130 8.94 -1.47 -8.25
CA LYS A 130 9.48 -1.96 -9.53
C LYS A 130 9.90 -3.43 -9.48
N LYS A 131 10.71 -3.81 -8.49
CA LYS A 131 11.37 -5.13 -8.42
C LYS A 131 10.40 -6.29 -8.27
N LYS A 132 9.22 -6.04 -7.70
CA LYS A 132 8.25 -7.10 -7.37
C LYS A 132 7.12 -7.25 -8.40
N ASN A 133 7.20 -6.60 -9.57
CA ASN A 133 6.13 -6.57 -10.58
C ASN A 133 4.75 -6.16 -10.01
N VAL A 134 4.74 -5.46 -8.87
CA VAL A 134 3.52 -4.92 -8.25
C VAL A 134 3.00 -3.74 -9.09
N PHE A 135 3.91 -3.11 -9.84
CA PHE A 135 3.68 -2.06 -10.83
C PHE A 135 4.03 -2.53 -12.25
N ASN A 136 3.22 -3.42 -12.82
CA ASN A 136 3.11 -3.55 -14.28
C ASN A 136 1.99 -2.66 -14.81
#